data_AF-A0A2C2VIT8-F1
#
_entry.id   AF-A0A2C2VIT8-F1
#
_cell.length_a   1.000
_cell.length_b   1.000
_cell.length_c   1.000
_cell.angle_alpha   90.00
_cell.angle_beta   90.00
_cell.angle_gamma   90.00
#
_symmetry.space_group_name_H-M   'P 1'
#
loop_
_entity.id
_entity.type
_entity.pdbx_description
1 polymer ?
#
loop_
_entity_poly.entity_id
_entity_poly.type
_entity_poly.pdbx_seq_one_letter_code
_entity_poly.pdbx_strand_id
1 'polypeptide(L)'
;MPEINNESTIAYKIFEKMLNRKIKSYFNCHRIVVLVDKLLRYHIKRVRIYRFIVKKWLDSKGYSNKEQIADVAKKYISIEAKLDDFDDSLYSITQNWNKKKQSLASMIDNLNELRMILRVEQDENKKNKISLLKDEIKK
;
A
#
# COMPACT_ATOMS: atom_id res chain seq x y z
N MET A 1 32.78 51.73 -10.97
CA MET A 1 31.65 51.05 -11.64
C MET A 1 30.96 52.10 -12.49
N PRO A 2 30.78 51.88 -13.80
CA PRO A 2 30.14 52.88 -14.65
C PRO A 2 28.68 53.01 -14.24
N GLU A 3 28.28 54.24 -13.91
CA GLU A 3 26.89 54.61 -13.66
C GLU A 3 26.08 54.21 -14.90
N ILE A 4 25.25 53.17 -14.75
CA ILE A 4 24.28 52.81 -15.77
C ILE A 4 23.32 53.99 -15.85
N ASN A 5 23.49 54.82 -16.89
CA ASN A 5 22.68 56.00 -17.17
C ASN A 5 21.21 55.70 -16.93
N ASN A 6 20.65 56.18 -15.81
CA ASN A 6 19.28 55.89 -15.40
C ASN A 6 18.27 56.29 -16.50
N GLU A 7 18.60 57.32 -17.28
CA GLU A 7 17.79 57.81 -18.39
C GLU A 7 17.64 56.81 -19.54
N SER A 8 18.70 56.08 -19.91
CA SER A 8 18.63 55.09 -20.99
C SER A 8 17.78 53.89 -20.57
N THR A 9 17.93 53.46 -19.32
CA THR A 9 17.12 52.37 -18.74
C THR A 9 15.64 52.76 -18.65
N ILE A 10 15.34 54.02 -18.30
CA ILE A 10 13.98 54.56 -18.30
C ILE A 10 13.41 54.59 -19.73
N ALA A 11 14.19 55.06 -20.71
CA ALA A 11 13.76 55.11 -22.11
C ALA A 11 13.43 53.71 -22.68
N TYR A 12 14.28 52.70 -22.41
CA TYR A 12 14.01 51.33 -22.82
C TYR A 12 12.73 50.77 -22.19
N LYS A 13 12.50 51.00 -20.90
CA LYS A 13 11.25 50.58 -20.23
C LYS A 13 10.01 51.26 -20.80
N ILE A 14 10.11 52.53 -21.22
CA ILE A 14 9.01 53.25 -21.87
C ILE A 14 8.73 52.64 -23.25
N PHE A 15 9.78 52.37 -24.03
CA PHE A 15 9.65 51.73 -25.34
C PHE A 15 9.02 50.33 -25.23
N GLU A 16 9.50 49.52 -24.29
CA GLU A 16 8.95 48.19 -23.99
C GLU A 16 7.46 48.26 -23.63
N LYS A 17 7.07 49.19 -22.74
CA LYS A 17 5.66 49.41 -22.39
C LYS A 17 4.82 49.80 -23.61
N MET A 18 5.34 50.66 -24.49
CA MET A 18 4.63 51.07 -25.70
C MET A 18 4.46 49.89 -26.67
N LEU A 19 5.50 49.08 -26.85
CA LEU A 19 5.49 47.92 -27.73
C LEU A 19 4.51 46.86 -27.21
N ASN A 20 4.54 46.58 -25.91
CA ASN A 20 3.59 45.69 -25.24
C ASN A 20 2.14 46.18 -25.35
N ARG A 21 1.90 47.50 -25.27
CA ARG A 21 0.55 48.07 -25.49
C ARG A 21 0.07 47.85 -26.93
N LYS A 22 0.94 48.08 -27.93
CA LYS A 22 0.61 47.84 -29.34
C LYS A 22 0.31 46.36 -29.60
N ILE A 23 1.17 45.46 -29.12
CA ILE A 23 0.95 44.01 -29.22
C ILE A 23 -0.40 43.63 -28.58
N LYS A 24 -0.66 44.07 -27.34
CA LYS A 24 -1.94 43.82 -26.68
C LYS A 24 -3.13 44.34 -27.49
N SER A 25 -3.03 45.51 -28.11
CA SER A 25 -4.09 46.05 -28.96
C SER A 25 -4.35 45.18 -30.20
N TYR A 26 -3.31 44.61 -30.81
CA TYR A 26 -3.48 43.71 -31.95
C TYR A 26 -4.10 42.38 -31.50
N PHE A 27 -3.63 41.78 -30.41
CA PHE A 27 -4.10 40.47 -29.93
C PHE A 27 -5.45 40.49 -29.22
N ASN A 28 -5.78 41.59 -28.51
CA ASN A 28 -7.05 41.77 -27.81
C ASN A 28 -8.13 42.42 -28.68
N CYS A 29 -8.01 42.32 -30.01
CA CYS A 29 -9.09 42.75 -30.89
C CYS A 29 -10.15 41.64 -31.00
N HIS A 30 -11.41 42.05 -31.11
CA HIS A 30 -12.55 41.13 -31.22
C HIS A 30 -12.36 40.09 -32.34
N ARG A 31 -11.75 40.50 -33.47
CA ARG A 31 -11.50 39.64 -34.62
C ARG A 31 -10.59 38.45 -34.28
N ILE A 32 -9.52 38.66 -33.52
CA ILE A 32 -8.61 37.59 -33.13
C ILE A 32 -9.29 36.66 -32.12
N VAL A 33 -10.00 37.22 -31.14
CA VAL A 33 -10.74 36.42 -30.15
C VAL A 33 -11.75 35.49 -30.82
N VAL A 34 -12.53 36.00 -31.78
CA VAL A 34 -13.49 35.19 -32.55
C VAL A 34 -12.80 34.13 -33.41
N LEU A 35 -11.65 34.45 -34.01
CA LEU A 35 -10.92 33.49 -34.84
C LEU A 35 -10.33 32.35 -34.00
N VAL A 36 -9.75 32.68 -32.84
CA VAL A 36 -9.23 31.71 -31.87
C VAL A 36 -10.36 30.82 -31.34
N ASP A 37 -11.51 31.40 -30.98
CA ASP A 37 -12.68 30.63 -30.54
C ASP A 37 -13.15 29.65 -31.61
N LYS A 38 -13.26 30.08 -32.87
CA LYS A 38 -13.61 29.19 -34.00
C LYS A 38 -12.60 28.05 -34.18
N LEU A 39 -11.29 28.36 -34.12
CA LEU A 39 -10.23 27.35 -34.23
C LEU A 39 -10.29 26.34 -33.08
N LEU A 40 -10.51 26.82 -31.84
CA LEU A 40 -10.64 25.96 -30.67
C LEU A 40 -11.85 25.04 -30.78
N ARG A 41 -13.02 25.57 -31.16
CA ARG A 41 -14.23 24.75 -31.38
C ARG A 41 -14.02 23.70 -32.46
N TYR A 42 -13.37 24.06 -33.56
CA TYR A 42 -13.04 23.12 -34.62
C TYR A 42 -12.08 22.02 -34.14
N HIS A 43 -11.02 22.41 -33.42
CA HIS A 43 -10.06 21.46 -32.86
C HIS A 43 -10.73 20.49 -31.88
N ILE A 44 -11.54 21.00 -30.94
CA ILE A 44 -12.29 20.17 -29.99
C ILE A 44 -13.20 19.18 -30.73
N LYS A 45 -13.89 19.64 -31.78
CA LYS A 45 -14.74 18.75 -32.61
C LYS A 45 -13.91 17.65 -33.27
N ARG A 46 -12.75 17.99 -33.85
CA ARG A 46 -11.84 16.99 -34.43
C ARG A 46 -11.34 15.99 -33.41
N VAL A 47 -10.90 16.45 -32.23
CA VAL A 47 -10.43 15.57 -31.15
C VAL A 47 -11.53 14.59 -30.71
N ARG A 48 -12.78 15.05 -30.60
CA ARG A 48 -13.92 14.17 -30.29
C ARG A 48 -14.13 13.10 -31.36
N ILE A 49 -14.08 13.48 -32.64
CA ILE A 49 -14.21 12.54 -33.76
C ILE A 49 -13.09 11.51 -33.75
N TYR A 50 -11.83 11.94 -33.62
CA TYR A 50 -10.70 11.02 -33.56
C TYR A 50 -10.79 10.07 -32.37
N ARG A 51 -11.16 10.56 -31.18
CA ARG A 51 -11.37 9.70 -30.00
C ARG A 51 -12.46 8.67 -30.26
N PHE A 52 -13.55 9.05 -30.91
CA PHE A 52 -14.63 8.13 -31.26
C PHE A 52 -14.16 7.05 -32.25
N ILE A 53 -13.43 7.43 -33.30
CA ILE A 53 -12.89 6.50 -34.30
C ILE A 53 -11.91 5.53 -33.63
N VAL A 54 -10.96 6.03 -32.84
CA VAL A 54 -9.98 5.21 -32.13
C VAL A 54 -10.67 4.25 -31.19
N LYS A 55 -11.66 4.71 -30.41
CA LYS A 55 -12.44 3.84 -29.51
C LYS A 55 -13.15 2.73 -30.28
N LYS A 56 -13.90 3.06 -31.35
CA LYS A 56 -14.55 2.05 -32.19
C LYS A 56 -13.58 1.07 -32.83
N TRP A 57 -12.41 1.55 -33.26
CA TRP A 57 -11.39 0.70 -33.86
C TRP A 57 -10.81 -0.27 -32.83
N LEU A 58 -10.49 0.19 -31.62
CA LEU A 58 -10.06 -0.66 -30.49
C LEU A 58 -11.13 -1.67 -30.11
N ASP A 59 -12.40 -1.25 -29.99
CA ASP A 59 -13.54 -2.11 -29.70
C ASP A 59 -13.69 -3.20 -30.77
N SER A 60 -13.55 -2.85 -32.06
CA SER A 60 -13.64 -3.82 -33.18
C SER A 60 -12.54 -4.88 -33.19
N LYS A 61 -11.40 -4.56 -32.56
CA LYS A 61 -10.26 -5.47 -32.42
C LYS A 61 -10.30 -6.24 -31.09
N GLY A 62 -11.30 -5.99 -30.25
CA GLY A 62 -11.44 -6.60 -28.93
C GLY A 62 -10.41 -6.13 -27.91
N TYR A 63 -9.76 -4.98 -28.14
CA TYR A 63 -8.82 -4.43 -27.16
C TYR A 63 -9.58 -3.81 -25.98
N SER A 64 -9.15 -4.15 -24.77
CA SER A 64 -9.72 -3.61 -23.54
C SER A 64 -9.61 -2.09 -23.50
N ASN A 65 -10.73 -1.42 -23.21
CA ASN A 65 -10.75 0.02 -23.05
C ASN A 65 -9.92 0.42 -21.81
N LYS A 66 -9.40 1.65 -21.77
CA LYS A 66 -8.59 2.17 -20.65
C LYS A 66 -9.28 1.96 -19.28
N GLU A 67 -10.60 2.13 -19.24
CA GLU A 67 -11.42 1.92 -18.05
C GLU A 67 -11.40 0.46 -17.60
N GLN A 68 -11.55 -0.49 -18.53
CA GLN A 68 -11.50 -1.92 -18.22
C GLN A 68 -10.12 -2.34 -17.72
N ILE A 69 -9.05 -1.80 -18.31
CA ILE A 69 -7.67 -2.04 -17.84
C ILE A 69 -7.49 -1.49 -16.41
N ALA A 70 -8.01 -0.28 -16.14
CA ALA A 70 -7.96 0.31 -14.81
C ALA A 70 -8.76 -0.51 -13.78
N ASP A 71 -9.91 -1.05 -14.16
CA ASP A 71 -10.73 -1.88 -13.28
C ASP A 71 -10.06 -3.21 -12.96
N VAL A 72 -9.40 -3.84 -13.94
CA VAL A 72 -8.58 -5.05 -13.72
C VAL A 72 -7.41 -4.73 -12.78
N ALA A 73 -6.71 -3.61 -13.01
CA ALA A 73 -5.60 -3.20 -12.15
C ALA A 73 -6.05 -2.95 -10.70
N LYS A 74 -7.20 -2.30 -10.49
CA LYS A 74 -7.78 -2.12 -9.14
C LYS A 74 -8.10 -3.44 -8.46
N LYS A 75 -8.69 -4.39 -9.20
CA LYS A 75 -8.96 -5.73 -8.66
C LYS A 75 -7.68 -6.45 -8.28
N TYR A 76 -6.66 -6.37 -9.11
CA TYR A 76 -5.34 -6.95 -8.82
C TYR A 76 -4.76 -6.38 -7.52
N ILE A 77 -4.71 -5.05 -7.39
CA ILE A 77 -4.21 -4.39 -6.16
C ILE A 77 -5.02 -4.82 -4.93
N SER A 78 -6.35 -4.94 -5.04
CA SER A 78 -7.18 -5.40 -3.93
C SER A 78 -6.95 -6.87 -3.56
N ILE A 79 -6.59 -7.72 -4.52
CA ILE A 79 -6.27 -9.13 -4.25
C ILE A 79 -4.91 -9.22 -3.57
N GLU A 80 -3.92 -8.47 -4.06
CA GLU A 80 -2.58 -8.41 -3.47
C GLU A 80 -2.64 -7.98 -2.00
N ALA A 81 -3.37 -6.91 -1.69
CA ALA A 81 -3.53 -6.45 -0.31
C ALA A 81 -4.15 -7.51 0.61
N LYS A 82 -5.11 -8.31 0.10
CA LYS A 82 -5.69 -9.42 0.87
C LYS A 82 -4.71 -10.58 1.03
N LEU A 83 -3.83 -10.80 0.06
CA LEU A 83 -2.79 -11.81 0.15
C LEU A 83 -1.81 -11.45 1.27
N ASP A 84 -1.38 -10.19 1.32
CA ASP A 84 -0.52 -9.67 2.38
C ASP A 84 -1.17 -9.86 3.77
N ASP A 85 -2.46 -9.53 3.91
CA ASP A 85 -3.21 -9.75 5.16
C ASP A 85 -3.24 -11.24 5.57
N PHE A 86 -3.34 -12.15 4.60
CA PHE A 86 -3.32 -13.59 4.86
C PHE A 86 -1.93 -14.07 5.26
N ASP A 87 -0.87 -13.56 4.64
CA ASP A 87 0.50 -13.90 5.00
C ASP A 87 0.84 -13.44 6.42
N ASP A 88 0.43 -12.22 6.80
CA ASP A 88 0.58 -11.71 8.18
C ASP A 88 -0.20 -12.56 9.19
N SER A 89 -1.41 -12.99 8.82
CA SER A 89 -2.25 -13.86 9.64
C SER A 89 -1.61 -15.24 9.82
N LEU A 90 -1.10 -15.85 8.74
CA LEU A 90 -0.41 -17.14 8.77
C LEU A 90 0.86 -17.08 9.60
N TYR A 91 1.62 -16.00 9.48
CA TYR A 91 2.81 -15.77 10.29
C TYR A 91 2.45 -15.73 11.78
N SER A 92 1.41 -14.98 12.13
CA SER A 92 0.92 -14.85 13.51
C SER A 92 0.42 -16.19 14.07
N ILE A 93 -0.33 -16.97 13.28
CA ILE A 93 -0.79 -18.31 13.66
C ILE A 93 0.42 -19.22 13.91
N THR A 94 1.42 -19.19 13.03
CA THR A 94 2.63 -20.02 13.14
C THR A 94 3.42 -19.69 14.39
N GLN A 95 3.61 -18.40 14.70
CA GLN A 95 4.26 -18.00 15.95
C GLN A 95 3.50 -18.49 17.18
N ASN A 96 2.17 -18.35 17.19
CA ASN A 96 1.34 -18.80 18.30
C ASN A 96 1.37 -20.31 18.47
N TRP A 97 1.37 -21.06 17.37
CA TRP A 97 1.54 -22.51 17.41
C TRP A 97 2.86 -22.91 18.05
N ASN A 98 3.96 -22.27 17.63
CA ASN A 98 5.28 -22.56 18.18
C ASN A 98 5.37 -22.26 19.68
N LYS A 99 4.79 -21.13 20.13
CA LYS A 99 4.69 -20.81 21.57
C LYS A 99 3.88 -21.86 22.34
N LYS A 100 2.71 -22.26 21.83
CA LYS A 100 1.88 -23.28 22.46
C LYS A 100 2.59 -24.64 22.50
N LYS A 101 3.27 -25.02 21.43
CA LYS A 101 4.07 -26.25 21.36
C LYS A 101 5.17 -26.26 22.40
N GLN A 102 5.88 -25.15 22.58
CA GLN A 102 6.92 -25.01 23.60
C GLN A 102 6.33 -25.11 25.01
N SER A 103 5.22 -24.42 25.28
CA SER A 103 4.53 -24.51 26.57
C SER A 103 4.02 -25.93 26.87
N LEU A 104 3.58 -26.67 25.85
CA LEU A 104 3.15 -28.05 26.01
C LEU A 104 4.34 -28.96 26.37
N ALA A 105 5.48 -28.78 25.70
CA ALA A 105 6.70 -29.51 26.01
C ALA A 105 7.12 -29.29 27.47
N SER A 106 7.15 -28.04 27.94
CA SER A 106 7.49 -27.75 29.34
C SER A 106 6.47 -28.33 30.34
N MET A 107 5.17 -28.35 29.99
CA MET A 107 4.17 -29.00 30.84
C MET A 107 4.38 -30.52 30.93
N ILE A 108 4.75 -31.16 29.83
CA ILE A 108 5.06 -32.60 29.82
C ILE A 108 6.27 -32.88 30.70
N ASP A 109 7.32 -32.06 30.63
CA ASP A 109 8.50 -32.20 31.48
C ASP A 109 8.14 -32.07 32.96
N ASN A 110 7.38 -31.04 33.34
CA ASN A 110 6.91 -30.84 34.71
C ASN A 110 6.03 -32.01 35.22
N LEU A 111 5.17 -32.56 34.35
CA LEU A 111 4.35 -33.72 34.69
C LEU A 111 5.19 -34.98 34.89
N ASN A 112 6.25 -35.16 34.10
CA ASN A 112 7.19 -36.26 34.28
C ASN A 112 7.96 -36.12 35.60
N GLU A 113 8.39 -34.92 35.97
CA GLU A 113 9.02 -34.66 37.27
C GLU A 113 8.08 -34.99 38.44
N LEU A 114 6.83 -34.49 38.41
CA LEU A 114 5.83 -34.80 39.43
C LEU A 114 5.56 -36.30 39.53
N ARG A 115 5.50 -37.00 38.38
CA ARG A 115 5.32 -38.46 38.35
C ARG A 115 6.49 -39.19 39.01
N MET A 116 7.71 -38.70 38.85
CA MET A 116 8.89 -39.27 39.51
C MET A 116 8.84 -39.05 41.02
N ILE A 117 8.51 -37.85 41.48
CA ILE A 117 8.34 -37.54 42.91
C ILE A 117 7.29 -38.47 43.54
N LEU A 118 6.11 -38.57 42.92
CA LEU A 118 5.03 -39.45 43.41
C LEU A 118 5.43 -40.93 43.46
N ARG A 119 6.26 -41.40 42.52
CA ARG A 119 6.79 -42.77 42.56
C ARG A 119 7.74 -42.98 43.75
N VAL A 120 8.64 -42.03 43.99
CA VAL A 120 9.56 -42.07 45.14
C VAL A 120 8.77 -42.10 46.45
N GLU A 121 7.80 -41.19 46.62
CA GLU A 121 6.94 -41.16 47.80
C GLU A 121 6.15 -42.47 47.99
N GLN A 122 5.60 -43.06 46.91
CA GLN A 122 4.92 -44.35 47.00
C GLN A 122 5.84 -45.47 47.45
N ASP A 123 7.07 -45.52 46.96
CA ASP A 123 8.03 -46.57 47.31
C ASP A 123 8.56 -46.40 48.74
N GLU A 124 8.78 -45.16 49.20
CA GLU A 124 9.08 -44.87 50.61
C GLU A 124 7.92 -45.25 51.54
N ASN A 125 6.69 -44.92 51.16
CA ASN A 125 5.51 -45.24 51.96
C ASN A 125 5.28 -46.76 52.03
N LYS A 126 5.53 -47.50 50.94
CA LYS A 126 5.54 -48.98 50.95
C LYS A 126 6.63 -49.53 51.86
N LYS A 127 7.85 -48.99 51.82
CA LYS A 127 8.95 -49.41 52.72
C LYS A 127 8.59 -49.19 54.19
N ASN A 128 8.06 -48.02 54.53
CA ASN A 128 7.61 -47.69 55.89
C ASN A 128 6.48 -48.61 56.37
N LYS A 129 5.54 -48.97 55.48
CA LYS A 129 4.47 -49.91 55.80
C LYS A 129 5.01 -51.32 56.06
N ILE A 130 6.00 -51.76 55.29
CA ILE A 130 6.68 -53.04 55.50
C ILE A 130 7.48 -53.05 56.81
N SER A 131 8.16 -51.95 57.17
CA SER A 131 8.91 -51.89 58.44
C SER A 131 7.96 -51.94 59.65
N LEU A 132 6.85 -51.21 59.62
CA LEU A 132 5.83 -51.25 60.67
C LEU A 132 5.26 -52.67 60.86
N LEU A 133 4.90 -53.34 59.76
CA LEU A 133 4.43 -54.73 59.80
C LEU A 133 5.50 -55.70 60.34
N LYS A 134 6.78 -55.48 60.03
CA LYS A 134 7.88 -56.29 60.58
C LYS A 134 8.07 -56.09 62.09
N ASP A 135 7.85 -54.88 62.58
CA ASP A 135 7.96 -54.57 64.00
C ASP A 135 6.76 -55.14 64.79
N GLU A 136 5.57 -55.21 64.18
CA GLU A 136 4.40 -55.88 64.75
C GLU A 136 4.55 -57.41 64.83
N ILE A 137 5.21 -58.05 63.84
CA ILE A 137 5.45 -59.50 63.83
C ILE A 137 6.51 -59.94 64.86
N LYS A 138 7.35 -59.01 65.35
CA LYS A 138 8.40 -59.29 66.35
C LYS A 138 7.93 -59.13 67.81
N LYS A 139 6.69 -58.71 68.03
CA LYS A 139 6.01 -58.77 69.34
C LYS A 139 5.28 -60.09 69.49
#